data_AF-A0A2T2TEB0-F1
#
_entry.id   AF-A0A2T2TEB0-F1
#
_cell.length_a   1.000
_cell.length_b   1.000
_cell.length_c   1.000
_cell.angle_alpha   90.00
_cell.angle_beta   90.00
_cell.angle_gamma   90.00
#
_symmetry.space_group_name_H-M   'P 1'
#
loop_
_entity.id
_entity.type
_entity.pdbx_description
1 polymer ?
#
loop_
_entity_poly.entity_id
_entity_poly.type
_entity_poly.pdbx_seq_one_letter_code
_entity_poly.pdbx_strand_id
1 'polypeptide(L)'
;MDTMIDRLDIDRIREAVSRAEERTAGEIVPVVVPRSDDYTDAIWRGAGAAVLLTLMAVMLTLRFYTGWGLGWLFAPWGVALSVLAAGTVGALLTRYIYPLQRLLAGSERLDETVHRRALQAFVEEEVFDTRDRTGILLFVSLREHRIEVLGDTGIN
;
A
#
# COMPACT_ATOMS: atom_id res chain seq x y z
N MET A 1 -4.79 -5.70 -15.42
CA MET A 1 -5.06 -4.28 -15.71
C MET A 1 -6.55 -3.98 -15.94
N ASP A 2 -7.38 -4.94 -16.38
CA ASP A 2 -8.78 -4.70 -16.81
C ASP A 2 -9.86 -4.48 -15.72
N THR A 3 -9.56 -4.61 -14.41
CA THR A 3 -10.62 -4.65 -13.39
C THR A 3 -10.90 -3.30 -12.72
N MET A 4 -10.09 -2.26 -12.96
CA MET A 4 -10.14 -1.02 -12.18
C MET A 4 -10.44 0.25 -13.02
N ILE A 5 -10.28 0.20 -14.34
CA ILE A 5 -10.60 1.30 -15.26
C ILE A 5 -11.46 0.72 -16.38
N ASP A 6 -12.65 1.30 -16.59
CA ASP A 6 -13.54 0.90 -17.69
C ASP A 6 -12.94 1.33 -19.04
N ARG A 7 -13.31 0.64 -20.12
CA ARG A 7 -12.86 0.98 -21.48
C ARG A 7 -13.20 2.42 -21.86
N LEU A 8 -14.38 2.88 -21.45
CA LEU A 8 -14.83 4.26 -21.67
C LEU A 8 -13.89 5.28 -20.99
N ASP A 9 -13.37 4.93 -19.81
CA ASP A 9 -12.44 5.79 -19.07
C ASP A 9 -11.04 5.77 -19.70
N ILE A 10 -10.58 4.63 -20.23
CA ILE A 10 -9.33 4.55 -20.99
C ILE A 10 -9.38 5.46 -22.22
N ASP A 11 -10.48 5.44 -22.97
CA ASP A 11 -10.61 6.28 -24.17
C ASP A 11 -10.64 7.78 -23.82
N ARG A 12 -11.29 8.15 -22.71
CA ARG A 12 -11.26 9.52 -22.17
C ARG A 12 -9.86 9.94 -21.74
N ILE A 13 -9.10 9.05 -21.09
CA ILE A 13 -7.72 9.32 -20.69
C ILE A 13 -6.86 9.56 -21.93
N ARG A 14 -6.98 8.70 -22.96
CA ARG A 14 -6.26 8.87 -24.23
C ARG A 14 -6.59 10.19 -24.92
N GLU A 15 -7.87 10.56 -24.99
CA GLU A 15 -8.30 11.83 -25.58
C GLU A 15 -7.79 13.03 -24.77
N ALA A 16 -7.76 12.93 -23.44
CA ALA A 16 -7.21 13.97 -22.58
C ALA A 16 -5.70 14.13 -22.76
N VAL A 17 -4.96 13.02 -22.84
CA VAL A 17 -3.51 13.00 -23.10
C VAL A 17 -3.21 13.61 -24.47
N SER A 18 -3.88 13.15 -25.53
CA SER A 18 -3.67 13.66 -26.89
C SER A 18 -3.93 15.17 -27.00
N ARG A 19 -5.01 15.69 -26.39
CA ARG A 19 -5.28 17.13 -26.36
C ARG A 19 -4.25 17.93 -25.55
N ALA A 20 -3.63 17.32 -24.54
CA ALA A 20 -2.56 17.95 -23.78
C ALA A 20 -1.29 18.02 -24.63
N GLU A 21 -0.90 16.91 -25.26
CA GLU A 21 0.27 16.81 -26.16
C GLU A 21 0.15 17.74 -27.38
N GLU A 22 -1.04 18.03 -27.89
CA GLU A 22 -1.23 19.05 -28.95
C GLU A 22 -0.69 20.45 -28.55
N ARG A 23 -0.59 20.73 -27.25
CA ARG A 23 -0.16 22.05 -26.72
C ARG A 23 1.26 22.03 -26.18
N THR A 24 1.94 20.89 -26.19
CA THR A 24 3.28 20.74 -25.61
C THR A 24 4.17 19.87 -26.50
N ALA A 25 5.48 20.09 -26.48
CA ALA A 25 6.43 19.19 -27.18
C ALA A 25 6.79 17.94 -26.35
N GLY A 26 6.22 17.79 -25.15
CA GLY A 26 6.41 16.64 -24.28
C GLY A 26 5.42 15.52 -24.53
N GLU A 27 5.90 14.30 -24.34
CA GLU A 27 5.14 13.05 -24.45
C GLU A 27 4.66 12.63 -23.07
N ILE A 28 3.36 12.41 -22.91
CA ILE A 28 2.74 12.15 -21.60
C ILE A 28 2.40 10.67 -21.50
N VAL A 29 3.04 9.98 -20.56
CA VAL A 29 2.85 8.55 -20.31
C VAL A 29 2.05 8.35 -19.01
N PRO A 30 0.74 8.08 -19.08
CA PRO A 30 -0.07 7.78 -17.90
C PRO A 30 0.14 6.32 -17.45
N VAL A 31 0.60 6.12 -16.23
CA VAL A 31 0.74 4.79 -15.61
C VAL A 31 -0.16 4.72 -14.38
N VAL A 32 -1.15 3.82 -14.42
CA VAL A 32 -2.07 3.61 -13.30
C VAL A 32 -1.81 2.24 -12.68
N VAL A 33 -1.44 2.23 -11.40
CA VAL A 33 -1.24 1.01 -10.63
C VAL A 33 -2.30 0.88 -9.53
N PRO A 34 -2.77 -0.34 -9.24
CA PRO A 34 -3.72 -0.55 -8.15
C PRO A 34 -3.12 -0.24 -6.78
N ARG A 35 -1.82 -0.43 -6.61
CA ARG A 35 -1.06 -0.17 -5.37
C ARG A 35 0.44 -0.07 -5.69
N SER A 36 1.20 0.66 -4.88
CA SER A 36 2.64 0.81 -5.08
C SER A 36 3.46 -0.32 -4.43
N ASP A 37 2.98 -0.89 -3.32
CA ASP A 37 3.62 -2.02 -2.62
C ASP A 37 2.58 -2.82 -1.79
N ASP A 38 2.98 -4.01 -1.33
CA ASP A 38 2.23 -4.88 -0.43
C ASP A 38 2.34 -4.47 1.05
N TYR A 39 3.34 -3.65 1.41
CA TYR A 39 3.65 -3.24 2.79
C TYR A 39 3.69 -4.42 3.77
N THR A 40 4.39 -5.50 3.38
CA THR A 40 4.52 -6.73 4.17
C THR A 40 5.02 -6.45 5.59
N ASP A 41 5.91 -5.48 5.75
CA ASP A 41 6.39 -5.03 7.07
C ASP A 41 5.28 -4.51 7.97
N ALA A 42 4.31 -3.77 7.42
CA ALA A 42 3.15 -3.29 8.17
C ALA A 42 2.29 -4.47 8.63
N ILE A 43 2.10 -5.48 7.79
CA ILE A 43 1.35 -6.71 8.13
C ILE A 43 2.01 -7.42 9.33
N TRP A 44 3.33 -7.60 9.30
CA TRP A 44 4.07 -8.20 10.42
C TRP A 44 4.02 -7.36 11.69
N ARG A 45 4.09 -6.02 11.59
CA ARG A 45 3.90 -5.13 12.73
C ARG A 45 2.50 -5.27 13.33
N GLY A 46 1.47 -5.37 12.49
CA GLY A 46 0.09 -5.60 12.94
C GLY A 46 -0.10 -6.93 13.66
N ALA A 47 0.48 -8.01 13.10
CA ALA A 47 0.51 -9.32 13.75
C ALA A 47 1.20 -9.27 15.11
N GLY A 48 2.41 -8.68 15.17
CA GLY A 48 3.19 -8.54 16.40
C GLY A 48 2.47 -7.71 17.46
N ALA A 49 1.84 -6.59 17.08
CA ALA A 49 1.06 -5.76 17.98
C ALA A 49 -0.13 -6.53 18.57
N ALA A 50 -0.88 -7.28 17.74
CA ALA A 50 -2.01 -8.09 18.20
C ALA A 50 -1.57 -9.21 19.16
N VAL A 51 -0.44 -9.85 18.88
CA VAL A 51 0.17 -10.86 19.78
C VAL A 51 0.54 -10.24 21.13
N LEU A 52 1.24 -9.11 21.13
CA LEU A 52 1.65 -8.43 22.36
C LEU A 52 0.45 -8.00 23.21
N LEU A 53 -0.58 -7.42 22.58
CA LEU A 53 -1.82 -7.03 23.26
C LEU A 53 -2.53 -8.25 23.87
N THR A 54 -2.54 -9.37 23.15
CA THR A 54 -3.17 -10.61 23.64
C THR A 54 -2.40 -11.21 24.80
N LEU A 55 -1.07 -11.24 24.74
CA LEU A 55 -0.24 -11.71 25.85
C LEU A 55 -0.41 -10.84 27.10
N MET A 56 -0.47 -9.52 26.92
CA MET A 56 -0.75 -8.59 28.02
C MET A 56 -2.13 -8.84 28.64
N ALA A 57 -3.16 -9.04 27.81
CA ALA A 57 -4.51 -9.35 28.27
C ALA A 57 -4.58 -10.71 29.01
N VAL A 58 -3.87 -11.73 28.51
CA VAL A 58 -3.75 -13.04 29.16
C VAL A 58 -3.08 -12.88 30.53
N MET A 59 -1.96 -12.16 30.62
CA MET A 59 -1.27 -11.93 31.90
C MET A 59 -2.16 -11.20 32.92
N LEU A 60 -2.88 -10.16 32.49
CA LEU A 60 -3.84 -9.45 33.35
C LEU A 60 -4.97 -10.37 33.81
N THR A 61 -5.50 -11.19 32.92
CA THR A 61 -6.53 -12.18 33.24
C THR A 61 -6.02 -13.16 34.29
N LEU A 62 -4.85 -13.77 34.08
CA LEU A 62 -4.24 -14.70 35.04
C LEU A 62 -3.97 -14.05 36.41
N ARG A 63 -3.71 -12.74 36.44
CA ARG A 63 -3.40 -12.01 37.68
C ARG A 63 -4.64 -11.65 38.52
N PHE A 64 -5.75 -11.33 37.88
CA PHE A 64 -6.92 -10.71 38.52
C PHE A 64 -8.20 -11.55 38.43
N TYR A 65 -8.29 -12.49 37.50
CA TYR A 65 -9.49 -13.29 37.30
C TYR A 65 -9.45 -14.57 38.14
N THR A 66 -10.40 -14.70 39.07
CA THR A 66 -10.57 -15.87 39.94
C THR A 66 -11.80 -16.73 39.57
N GLY A 67 -12.47 -16.39 38.46
CA GLY A 67 -13.61 -17.15 37.95
C GLY A 67 -13.18 -18.42 37.20
N TRP A 68 -14.14 -19.31 36.95
CA TRP A 68 -13.85 -20.63 36.37
C TRP A 68 -13.98 -20.67 34.83
N GLY A 69 -14.60 -19.64 34.24
CA GLY A 69 -14.95 -19.61 32.80
C GLY A 69 -13.76 -19.44 31.84
N LEU A 70 -12.62 -18.94 32.33
CA LEU A 70 -11.40 -18.73 31.53
C LEU A 70 -10.28 -19.71 31.91
N GLY A 71 -10.63 -20.85 32.53
CA GLY A 71 -9.68 -21.89 32.94
C GLY A 71 -8.75 -22.39 31.83
N TRP A 72 -9.20 -22.34 30.58
CA TRP A 72 -8.41 -22.76 29.41
C TRP A 72 -7.22 -21.83 29.10
N LEU A 73 -7.27 -20.55 29.51
CA LEU A 73 -6.14 -19.62 29.37
C LEU A 73 -4.99 -19.91 30.34
N PHE A 74 -5.22 -20.73 31.37
CA PHE A 74 -4.16 -21.21 32.26
C PHE A 74 -3.37 -22.37 31.64
N ALA A 75 -3.90 -22.99 30.59
CA ALA A 75 -3.22 -24.07 29.89
C ALA A 75 -2.31 -23.52 28.78
N PRO A 76 -1.09 -24.07 28.59
CA PRO A 76 -0.16 -23.61 27.55
C PRO A 76 -0.75 -23.59 26.15
N TRP A 77 -1.62 -24.56 25.82
CA TRP A 77 -2.27 -24.64 24.52
C TRP A 77 -3.30 -23.52 24.30
N GLY A 78 -3.98 -23.06 25.36
CA GLY A 78 -4.96 -21.98 25.26
C GLY A 78 -4.30 -20.64 24.99
N VAL A 79 -3.15 -20.39 25.63
CA VAL A 79 -2.31 -19.22 25.35
C VAL A 79 -1.77 -19.29 23.92
N ALA A 80 -1.23 -20.44 23.50
CA ALA A 80 -0.70 -20.63 22.15
C ALA A 80 -1.77 -20.37 21.08
N LEU A 81 -2.97 -20.93 21.26
CA LEU A 81 -4.09 -20.73 20.34
C LEU A 81 -4.52 -19.26 20.27
N SER A 82 -4.59 -18.58 21.42
CA SER A 82 -4.96 -17.16 21.50
C SER A 82 -3.96 -16.28 20.76
N VAL A 83 -2.66 -16.53 20.95
CA VAL A 83 -1.58 -15.81 20.29
C VAL A 83 -1.61 -16.04 18.77
N LEU A 84 -1.77 -17.28 18.32
CA LEU A 84 -1.84 -17.61 16.89
C LEU A 84 -3.06 -16.97 16.23
N ALA A 85 -4.22 -17.07 16.89
CA ALA A 85 -5.45 -16.44 16.40
C ALA A 85 -5.28 -14.91 16.33
N ALA A 86 -4.76 -14.28 17.39
CA ALA A 86 -4.55 -12.84 17.43
C ALA A 86 -3.55 -12.37 16.38
N GLY A 87 -2.41 -13.06 16.21
CA GLY A 87 -1.43 -12.74 15.18
C GLY A 87 -2.00 -12.85 13.77
N THR A 88 -2.79 -13.90 13.51
CA THR A 88 -3.46 -14.10 12.23
C THR A 88 -4.49 -13.01 11.96
N VAL A 89 -5.35 -12.72 12.94
CA VAL A 89 -6.36 -11.65 12.84
C VAL A 89 -5.69 -10.29 12.67
N GLY A 90 -4.65 -9.99 13.45
CA GLY A 90 -3.87 -8.76 13.33
C GLY A 90 -3.26 -8.57 11.95
N ALA A 91 -2.65 -9.63 11.39
CA ALA A 91 -2.11 -9.62 10.03
C ALA A 91 -3.21 -9.37 8.98
N LEU A 92 -4.34 -10.08 9.08
CA LEU A 92 -5.47 -9.94 8.15
C LEU A 92 -6.08 -8.55 8.21
N LEU A 93 -6.32 -8.02 9.42
CA LEU A 93 -6.84 -6.67 9.62
C LEU A 93 -5.91 -5.65 8.96
N THR A 94 -4.59 -5.75 9.20
CA THR A 94 -3.64 -4.82 8.57
C THR A 94 -3.59 -4.96 7.05
N ARG A 95 -3.77 -6.16 6.49
CA ARG A 95 -3.77 -6.38 5.04
C ARG A 95 -4.99 -5.77 4.36
N TYR A 96 -6.18 -5.95 4.94
CA TYR A 96 -7.45 -5.57 4.31
C TYR A 96 -7.94 -4.17 4.70
N ILE A 97 -7.55 -3.65 5.87
CA ILE A 97 -7.97 -2.32 6.35
C ILE A 97 -6.86 -1.32 6.04
N TYR A 98 -7.01 -0.60 4.93
CA TYR A 98 -6.02 0.38 4.48
C TYR A 98 -5.66 1.45 5.53
N PRO A 99 -6.60 2.03 6.31
CA PRO A 99 -6.24 2.96 7.38
C PRO A 99 -5.28 2.36 8.43
N LEU A 100 -5.44 1.07 8.76
CA LEU A 100 -4.57 0.37 9.70
C LEU A 100 -3.20 0.10 9.08
N GLN A 101 -3.16 -0.31 7.81
CA GLN A 101 -1.91 -0.46 7.06
C GLN A 101 -1.13 0.86 7.00
N ARG A 102 -1.81 1.95 6.67
CA ARG A 102 -1.24 3.30 6.61
C ARG A 102 -0.68 3.76 7.95
N LEU A 103 -1.42 3.51 9.04
CA LEU A 103 -0.96 3.83 10.39
C LEU A 103 0.31 3.06 10.77
N LEU A 104 0.36 1.76 10.46
CA LEU A 104 1.49 0.88 10.81
C LEU A 104 2.71 1.02 9.88
N ALA A 105 2.48 1.38 8.62
CA ALA A 105 3.53 1.68 7.65
C ALA A 105 4.17 3.05 7.94
N GLY A 106 3.34 4.06 8.26
CA GLY A 106 3.71 5.46 8.39
C GLY A 106 3.50 6.21 7.07
N SER A 107 2.96 7.43 7.13
CA SER A 107 2.61 8.22 5.94
C SER A 107 3.82 8.59 5.08
N GLU A 108 4.96 8.93 5.71
CA GLU A 108 6.18 9.28 4.98
C GLU A 108 6.72 8.11 4.16
N ARG A 109 6.64 6.89 4.71
CA ARG A 109 7.02 5.68 3.99
C ARG A 109 6.10 5.39 2.80
N LEU A 110 4.80 5.67 2.92
CA LEU A 110 3.89 5.52 1.77
C LEU A 110 4.32 6.44 0.63
N ASP A 111 4.60 7.71 0.94
CA ASP A 111 5.00 8.71 -0.06
C ASP A 111 6.35 8.32 -0.71
N GLU A 112 7.32 7.87 0.08
CA GLU A 112 8.60 7.38 -0.43
C GLU A 112 8.45 6.12 -1.30
N THR A 113 7.58 5.18 -0.90
CA THR A 113 7.30 3.97 -1.68
C THR A 113 6.63 4.30 -3.01
N VAL A 114 5.67 5.24 -3.03
CA VAL A 114 5.05 5.73 -4.26
C VAL A 114 6.11 6.35 -5.18
N HIS A 115 6.97 7.23 -4.63
CA HIS A 115 8.07 7.85 -5.37
C HIS A 115 9.02 6.85 -6.01
N ARG A 116 9.49 5.87 -5.22
CA ARG A 116 10.37 4.81 -5.75
C ARG A 116 9.68 4.00 -6.85
N ARG A 117 8.39 3.69 -6.70
CA ARG A 117 7.65 2.93 -7.72
C ARG A 117 7.43 3.74 -8.99
N ALA A 118 7.17 5.05 -8.86
CA ALA A 118 7.07 5.96 -9.99
C ALA A 118 8.40 6.07 -10.75
N LEU A 119 9.52 6.22 -10.05
CA LEU A 119 10.86 6.18 -10.66
C LEU A 119 11.14 4.85 -11.37
N GLN A 120 10.75 3.73 -10.76
CA GLN A 120 10.87 2.43 -11.40
C GLN A 120 10.02 2.34 -12.67
N ALA A 121 8.77 2.82 -12.64
CA ALA A 121 7.88 2.84 -13.80
C ALA A 121 8.42 3.77 -14.91
N PHE A 122 9.02 4.90 -14.54
CA PHE A 122 9.68 5.81 -15.48
C PHE A 122 10.77 5.09 -16.29
N VAL A 123 11.52 4.21 -15.63
CA VAL A 123 12.56 3.42 -16.28
C VAL A 123 11.98 2.24 -17.06
N GLU A 124 11.01 1.51 -16.49
CA GLU A 124 10.37 0.34 -17.10
C GLU A 124 9.62 0.67 -18.40
N GLU A 125 8.96 1.83 -18.44
CA GLU A 125 8.22 2.31 -19.62
C GLU A 125 9.09 3.16 -20.56
N GLU A 126 10.41 3.23 -20.32
CA GLU A 126 11.38 3.95 -21.15
C GLU A 126 10.97 5.40 -21.47
N VAL A 127 10.33 6.09 -20.52
CA VAL A 127 9.79 7.45 -20.72
C VAL A 127 10.88 8.46 -21.09
N PHE A 128 12.13 8.15 -20.77
CA PHE A 128 13.32 8.93 -21.12
C PHE A 128 13.81 8.72 -22.55
N ASP A 129 13.37 7.68 -23.27
CA ASP A 129 13.80 7.36 -24.64
C ASP A 129 13.04 8.19 -25.70
N THR A 130 12.93 9.49 -25.46
CA THR A 130 12.39 10.45 -26.41
C THR A 130 13.52 11.26 -27.01
N ARG A 131 13.41 11.62 -28.30
CA ARG A 131 14.49 12.33 -29.04
C ARG A 131 14.98 13.59 -28.33
N ASP A 132 14.07 14.33 -27.71
CA ASP A 132 14.35 15.58 -27.03
C ASP A 132 14.37 15.45 -25.48
N ARG A 133 14.23 14.23 -24.94
CA ARG A 133 14.11 13.96 -23.50
C ARG A 133 13.00 14.78 -22.84
N THR A 134 11.83 14.77 -23.47
CA THR A 134 10.64 15.53 -23.07
C THR A 134 9.53 14.63 -22.53
N GLY A 135 9.87 13.41 -22.11
CA GLY A 135 8.90 12.49 -21.51
C GLY A 135 8.40 12.96 -20.14
N ILE A 136 7.09 12.85 -19.91
CA ILE A 136 6.41 13.15 -18.65
C ILE A 136 5.64 11.90 -18.22
N LEU A 137 6.05 11.27 -17.13
CA LEU A 137 5.29 10.20 -16.50
C LEU A 137 4.24 10.77 -15.55
N LEU A 138 2.98 10.41 -15.77
CA LEU A 138 1.88 10.61 -14.83
C LEU A 138 1.59 9.30 -14.10
N PHE A 139 2.19 9.12 -12.94
CA PHE A 139 2.03 7.92 -12.13
C PHE A 139 0.86 8.09 -11.14
N VAL A 140 -0.12 7.18 -11.20
CA VAL A 140 -1.30 7.20 -10.35
C VAL A 140 -1.36 5.90 -9.54
N SER A 141 -1.27 6.04 -8.21
CA SER A 141 -1.41 4.93 -7.28
C SER A 141 -2.78 4.96 -6.60
N LEU A 142 -3.63 3.99 -6.97
CA LEU A 142 -5.05 4.01 -6.60
C LEU A 142 -5.29 3.71 -5.13
N ARG A 143 -4.63 2.70 -4.54
CA ARG A 143 -4.81 2.36 -3.12
C ARG A 143 -4.26 3.45 -2.20
N GLU A 144 -3.20 4.12 -2.60
CA GLU A 144 -2.54 5.20 -1.85
C GLU A 144 -3.22 6.56 -2.06
N HIS A 145 -4.13 6.69 -3.03
CA HIS A 145 -4.72 7.96 -3.47
C HIS A 145 -3.64 9.03 -3.73
N ARG A 146 -2.56 8.63 -4.41
CA ARG A 146 -1.42 9.50 -4.74
C ARG A 146 -1.24 9.59 -6.25
N ILE A 147 -0.88 10.79 -6.69
CA ILE A 147 -0.48 11.07 -8.06
C ILE A 147 0.91 11.69 -8.00
N GLU A 148 1.78 11.25 -8.88
CA GLU A 148 3.13 11.73 -9.00
C GLU A 148 3.46 12.04 -10.46
N VAL A 149 4.12 13.18 -10.67
CA VAL A 149 4.47 13.67 -12.00
C VAL A 149 5.98 13.73 -12.08
N LEU A 150 6.57 12.95 -12.98
CA LEU A 150 8.01 12.92 -13.21
C LEU A 150 8.29 13.37 -14.64
N GLY A 151 9.05 14.44 -14.81
CA GLY A 151 9.54 14.89 -16.11
C GLY A 151 11.01 14.51 -16.30
N ASP A 152 11.38 14.19 -17.53
CA ASP A 152 12.78 14.01 -17.91
C ASP A 152 13.54 15.35 -17.91
N THR A 153 14.86 15.26 -18.03
CA THR A 153 15.86 16.33 -18.02
C THR A 153 15.62 17.44 -19.05
N GLY A 154 14.88 17.18 -20.13
CA GLY A 154 14.49 18.22 -21.09
C GLY A 154 13.38 19.14 -20.58
N ILE A 155 12.72 18.78 -19.48
CA ILE A 155 11.60 19.51 -18.86
C ILE A 155 11.98 20.10 -17.49
N ASN A 156 12.90 19.47 -16.75
CA ASN A 156 13.27 19.81 -15.36
C ASN A 156 14.70 20.34 -15.27
#